data_AF-A0A942BMF3-F1
#
_entry.id   AF-A0A942BMF3-F1
#
_cell.length_a   1.000
_cell.length_b   1.000
_cell.length_c   1.000
_cell.angle_alpha   90.00
_cell.angle_beta   90.00
_cell.angle_gamma   90.00
#
_symmetry.space_group_name_H-M   'P 1'
#
loop_
_entity.id
_entity.type
_entity.pdbx_description
1 polymer ?
#
loop_
_entity_poly.entity_id
_entity_poly.type
_entity_poly.pdbx_seq_one_letter_code
_entity_poly.pdbx_strand_id
1 'polypeptide(L)'
;MEPEANPGPPPMLEERVPWAWPLFWVVFLTYIGLGLVGYFSRDETPSFERAGTLVQRGNQELLTDNDESSKTFRQALVMVDKLPVIEADTRAFSRTTLQVVLKQPPATSDLATLAKSKKKPYALFARMISAQKVTEDDVKAYRKEADLKAPFHRLGEYVLIQKAGMKFPSVTDRLQWESVVAAFAYLGLGVFGLFIIPVAFLTNGLRIKGHPVAQLTPAQGEIGAARSVMIFGWFICVGVLLALVPSSLGIILRTLLMIVIGLAGIFWLVTAPLKGRRHRLADYGFTSEGLLGRIGMGFGFAPTASLIAFGLGIVGTFLFRNLPSAEHPVSVTLESSPSILVVIGLMLQACVFAPVFEELMFRGVMFPALSQKLKSPFLGALVSSLIFAAIHPTGIPAWFALASLGMFGCLLTMTTRSIVPAMVLHATHNFVTLLAALNFSGF
;
A
#
# COMPACT_ATOMS: atom_id res chain seq x y z
N MET A 1 -69.20 -7.87 23.31
CA MET A 1 -68.38 -6.94 22.50
C MET A 1 -66.95 -7.19 22.93
N GLU A 2 -66.17 -7.87 22.09
CA GLU A 2 -64.72 -7.93 22.29
C GLU A 2 -64.14 -6.52 22.07
N PRO A 3 -63.14 -6.08 22.86
CA PRO A 3 -62.53 -4.78 22.64
C PRO A 3 -61.71 -4.84 21.34
N GLU A 4 -61.99 -3.93 20.41
CA GLU A 4 -61.18 -3.73 19.22
C GLU A 4 -59.72 -3.52 19.62
N ALA A 5 -58.85 -4.39 19.10
CA ALA A 5 -57.42 -4.25 19.24
C ALA A 5 -57.00 -2.91 18.62
N ASN A 6 -56.55 -1.99 19.46
CA ASN A 6 -55.95 -0.72 19.06
C ASN A 6 -54.89 -1.00 17.98
N PRO A 7 -55.07 -0.55 16.72
CA PRO A 7 -54.03 -0.71 15.71
C PRO A 7 -52.86 0.13 16.20
N GLY A 8 -51.79 -0.54 16.63
CA GLY A 8 -50.55 0.13 17.01
C GLY A 8 -50.14 1.14 15.93
N PRO A 9 -49.40 2.19 16.29
CA PRO A 9 -49.02 3.25 15.36
C PRO A 9 -48.42 2.63 14.08
N PRO A 10 -48.79 3.13 12.88
CA PRO A 10 -48.29 2.59 11.63
C PRO A 10 -46.75 2.56 11.68
N PRO A 11 -46.10 1.52 11.14
CA PRO A 11 -44.64 1.46 11.12
C PRO A 11 -44.13 2.73 10.45
N MET A 12 -43.36 3.54 11.19
CA MET A 12 -42.81 4.78 10.67
C MET A 12 -42.07 4.47 9.36
N LEU A 13 -42.53 5.05 8.24
CA LEU A 13 -41.88 4.93 6.95
C LEU A 13 -40.43 5.37 7.12
N GLU A 14 -39.47 4.44 6.98
CA GLU A 14 -38.05 4.78 7.10
C GLU A 14 -37.70 5.87 6.08
N GLU A 15 -37.19 7.01 6.56
CA GLU A 15 -36.85 8.14 5.69
C GLU A 15 -35.77 7.74 4.66
N ARG A 16 -36.09 7.96 3.38
CA ARG A 16 -35.20 7.68 2.25
C ARG A 16 -34.17 8.80 2.05
N VAL A 17 -33.03 8.43 1.46
CA VAL A 17 -31.94 9.34 1.08
C VAL A 17 -31.60 9.09 -0.40
N PRO A 18 -32.49 9.50 -1.33
CA PRO A 18 -32.40 9.08 -2.73
C PRO A 18 -31.15 9.61 -3.46
N TRP A 19 -30.58 10.72 -2.99
CA TRP A 19 -29.33 11.29 -3.53
C TRP A 19 -28.07 10.50 -3.15
N ALA A 20 -28.15 9.59 -2.18
CA ALA A 20 -26.99 8.90 -1.64
C ALA A 20 -26.25 8.05 -2.68
N TRP A 21 -26.98 7.29 -3.50
CA TRP A 21 -26.38 6.45 -4.53
C TRP A 21 -25.76 7.23 -5.70
N PRO A 22 -26.42 8.25 -6.27
CA PRO A 22 -25.78 9.15 -7.23
C PRO A 22 -24.49 9.77 -6.69
N LEU A 23 -24.53 10.32 -5.47
CA LEU A 23 -23.36 10.94 -4.86
C LEU A 23 -22.24 9.92 -4.59
N PHE A 24 -22.59 8.72 -4.13
CA PHE A 24 -21.65 7.61 -3.95
C PHE A 24 -20.86 7.36 -5.23
N TRP A 25 -21.54 7.15 -6.36
CA TRP A 25 -20.85 6.85 -7.62
C TRP A 25 -20.00 8.03 -8.11
N VAL A 26 -20.52 9.26 -8.02
CA VAL A 26 -19.75 10.45 -8.38
C VAL A 26 -18.46 10.54 -7.58
N VAL A 27 -18.52 10.39 -6.26
CA VAL A 27 -17.34 10.51 -5.38
C VAL A 27 -16.30 9.43 -5.68
N PHE A 28 -16.69 8.15 -5.69
CA PHE A 28 -15.74 7.05 -5.88
C PHE A 28 -15.19 7.00 -7.31
N LEU A 29 -16.02 7.21 -8.34
CA LEU A 29 -15.53 7.21 -9.73
C LEU A 29 -14.64 8.41 -10.01
N THR A 30 -14.94 9.59 -9.44
CA THR A 30 -14.06 10.76 -9.57
C THR A 30 -12.72 10.49 -8.91
N TYR A 31 -12.70 9.93 -7.70
CA TYR A 31 -11.44 9.60 -7.01
C TYR A 31 -10.61 8.58 -7.79
N ILE A 32 -11.24 7.50 -8.29
CA ILE A 32 -10.58 6.49 -9.12
C ILE A 32 -10.06 7.12 -10.41
N GLY A 33 -10.85 7.97 -11.08
CA GLY A 33 -10.46 8.66 -12.31
C GLY A 33 -9.25 9.56 -12.10
N LEU A 34 -9.23 10.36 -11.02
CA LEU A 34 -8.07 11.18 -10.65
C LEU A 34 -6.84 10.32 -10.33
N GLY A 35 -7.02 9.21 -9.62
CA GLY A 35 -5.96 8.24 -9.35
C GLY A 35 -5.37 7.64 -10.62
N LEU A 36 -6.22 7.32 -11.61
CA LEU A 36 -5.80 6.83 -12.92
C LEU A 36 -5.04 7.90 -13.71
N VAL A 37 -5.51 9.15 -13.71
CA VAL A 37 -4.77 10.27 -14.34
C VAL A 37 -3.37 10.38 -13.76
N GLY A 38 -3.24 10.37 -12.43
CA GLY A 38 -1.94 10.39 -11.76
C GLY A 38 -1.08 9.17 -12.10
N TYR A 39 -1.67 7.98 -12.16
CA TYR A 39 -0.97 6.76 -12.54
C TYR A 39 -0.43 6.78 -13.97
N PHE A 40 -1.20 7.28 -14.94
CA PHE A 40 -0.77 7.34 -16.35
C PHE A 40 0.20 8.49 -16.64
N SER A 41 0.13 9.61 -15.92
CA SER A 41 1.01 10.77 -16.12
C SER A 41 2.28 10.76 -15.26
N ARG A 42 2.43 9.81 -14.31
CA ARG A 42 3.54 9.80 -13.35
C ARG A 42 4.94 9.77 -13.97
N ASP A 43 5.06 9.24 -15.19
CA ASP A 43 6.34 9.12 -15.89
C ASP A 43 6.60 10.31 -16.84
N GLU A 44 5.66 11.24 -16.99
CA GLU A 44 5.77 12.39 -17.89
C GLU A 44 6.49 13.59 -17.27
N THR A 45 6.38 13.79 -15.95
CA THR A 45 6.95 14.94 -15.25
C THR A 45 8.30 14.60 -14.60
N PRO A 46 9.44 15.17 -15.08
CA PRO A 46 10.76 14.91 -14.49
C PRO A 46 10.87 15.40 -13.05
N SER A 47 11.16 14.50 -12.12
CA SER A 47 11.49 14.83 -10.73
C SER A 47 12.69 14.02 -10.23
N PHE A 48 13.46 14.59 -9.30
CA PHE A 48 14.65 13.91 -8.77
C PHE A 48 14.27 12.68 -7.94
N GLU A 49 13.16 12.75 -7.22
CA GLU A 49 12.59 11.61 -6.49
C GLU A 49 12.27 10.45 -7.44
N ARG A 50 11.64 10.74 -8.59
CA ARG A 50 11.29 9.73 -9.59
C ARG A 50 12.52 9.10 -10.23
N ALA A 51 13.53 9.91 -10.56
CA ALA A 51 14.81 9.41 -11.01
C ALA A 51 15.46 8.50 -9.96
N GLY A 52 15.37 8.87 -8.67
CA GLY A 52 15.80 8.05 -7.53
C GLY A 52 15.10 6.70 -7.46
N THR A 53 13.77 6.65 -7.60
CA THR A 53 12.99 5.40 -7.64
C THR A 53 13.42 4.50 -8.80
N LEU A 54 13.65 5.06 -10.00
CA LEU A 54 14.16 4.30 -11.14
C LEU A 54 15.56 3.75 -10.86
N VAL A 55 16.47 4.56 -10.30
CA VAL A 55 17.81 4.10 -9.92
C VAL A 55 17.75 3.01 -8.86
N GLN A 56 16.85 3.11 -7.90
CA GLN A 56 16.67 2.09 -6.87
C GLN A 56 16.20 0.76 -7.46
N ARG A 57 15.21 0.81 -8.36
CA ARG A 57 14.76 -0.37 -9.10
C ARG A 57 15.90 -0.98 -9.92
N GLY A 58 16.66 -0.15 -10.64
CA GLY A 58 17.85 -0.61 -11.36
C GLY A 58 18.91 -1.22 -10.44
N ASN A 59 19.13 -0.66 -9.25
CA ASN A 59 20.02 -1.24 -8.23
C ASN A 59 19.56 -2.65 -7.81
N GLN A 60 18.25 -2.87 -7.68
CA GLN A 60 17.70 -4.19 -7.38
C GLN A 60 17.90 -5.17 -8.55
N GLU A 61 17.64 -4.71 -9.77
CA GLU A 61 17.82 -5.50 -11.00
C GLU A 61 19.29 -5.91 -11.23
N LEU A 62 20.26 -5.06 -10.82
CA LEU A 62 21.70 -5.38 -10.82
C LEU A 62 22.06 -6.54 -9.89
N LEU A 63 21.37 -6.68 -8.75
CA LEU A 63 21.63 -7.77 -7.81
C LEU A 63 21.15 -9.13 -8.35
N THR A 64 20.23 -9.13 -9.31
CA THR A 64 19.64 -10.33 -9.94
C THR A 64 20.25 -10.69 -11.29
N ASP A 65 21.32 -10.01 -11.71
CA ASP A 65 21.98 -10.17 -13.03
C ASP A 65 20.98 -10.08 -14.21
N ASN A 66 20.01 -9.17 -14.10
CA ASN A 66 18.98 -8.98 -15.10
C ASN A 66 19.42 -7.90 -16.12
N ASP A 67 19.33 -8.23 -17.40
CA ASP A 67 19.68 -7.34 -18.53
C ASP A 67 18.74 -6.10 -18.60
N GLU A 68 17.57 -6.16 -17.96
CA GLU A 68 16.62 -5.03 -17.87
C GLU A 68 17.15 -3.81 -17.12
N SER A 69 18.16 -3.96 -16.26
CA SER A 69 18.74 -2.86 -15.49
C SER A 69 19.24 -1.72 -16.38
N SER A 70 19.76 -2.05 -17.56
CA SER A 70 20.18 -1.08 -18.57
C SER A 70 19.03 -0.20 -19.09
N LYS A 71 17.81 -0.73 -19.18
CA LYS A 71 16.63 0.03 -19.63
C LYS A 71 16.18 1.01 -18.54
N THR A 72 16.12 0.54 -17.30
CA THR A 72 15.73 1.34 -16.13
C THR A 72 16.70 2.51 -15.90
N PHE A 73 18.02 2.27 -15.98
CA PHE A 73 19.01 3.33 -15.84
C PHE A 73 18.98 4.35 -17.00
N ARG A 74 18.66 3.93 -18.23
CA ARG A 74 18.46 4.88 -19.35
C ARG A 74 17.29 5.83 -19.10
N GLN A 75 16.19 5.32 -18.55
CA GLN A 75 15.04 6.15 -18.18
C GLN A 75 15.42 7.15 -17.09
N ALA A 76 16.12 6.70 -16.04
CA ALA A 76 16.62 7.56 -14.98
C ALA A 76 17.55 8.67 -15.54
N LEU A 77 18.43 8.33 -16.49
CA LEU A 77 19.36 9.28 -17.11
C LEU A 77 18.61 10.38 -17.87
N VAL A 78 17.65 10.01 -18.72
CA VAL A 78 16.80 10.96 -19.44
C VAL A 78 16.05 11.89 -18.48
N MET A 79 15.60 11.36 -17.34
CA MET A 79 14.89 12.13 -16.34
C MET A 79 15.81 13.13 -15.64
N VAL A 80 17.01 12.70 -15.22
CA VAL A 80 18.05 13.56 -14.63
C VAL A 80 18.44 14.70 -15.55
N ASP A 81 18.59 14.44 -16.86
CA ASP A 81 18.93 15.45 -17.86
C ASP A 81 17.85 16.53 -18.01
N LYS A 82 16.58 16.15 -17.83
CA LYS A 82 15.42 17.05 -17.97
C LYS A 82 15.03 17.78 -16.67
N LEU A 83 15.75 17.60 -15.56
CA LEU A 83 15.38 18.23 -14.29
C LEU A 83 15.48 19.77 -14.37
N PRO A 84 14.40 20.51 -14.03
CA PRO A 84 14.39 21.96 -14.16
C PRO A 84 15.25 22.65 -13.09
N VAL A 85 15.23 22.18 -11.85
CA VAL A 85 15.94 22.79 -10.72
C VAL A 85 16.57 21.70 -9.85
N ILE A 86 17.90 21.62 -9.88
CA ILE A 86 18.71 20.75 -9.01
C ILE A 86 20.13 21.32 -8.92
N GLU A 87 20.79 21.15 -7.78
CA GLU A 87 22.17 21.57 -7.59
C GLU A 87 23.10 20.93 -8.64
N ALA A 88 24.01 21.73 -9.19
CA ALA A 88 24.86 21.32 -10.31
C ALA A 88 25.71 20.07 -9.98
N ASP A 89 26.22 19.98 -8.75
CA ASP A 89 27.01 18.83 -8.31
C ASP A 89 26.16 17.55 -8.14
N THR A 90 24.92 17.68 -7.70
CA THR A 90 23.98 16.56 -7.55
C THR A 90 23.57 16.04 -8.93
N ARG A 91 23.32 16.94 -9.88
CA ARG A 91 23.06 16.57 -11.28
C ARG A 91 24.27 15.86 -11.88
N ALA A 92 25.45 16.46 -11.75
CA ALA A 92 26.70 15.91 -12.25
C ALA A 92 26.98 14.50 -11.68
N PHE A 93 26.75 14.31 -10.37
CA PHE A 93 26.97 13.03 -9.69
C PHE A 93 26.02 11.97 -10.22
N SER A 94 24.73 12.30 -10.28
CA SER A 94 23.66 11.40 -10.75
C SER A 94 23.90 10.98 -12.21
N ARG A 95 24.22 11.97 -13.07
CA ARG A 95 24.48 11.73 -14.49
C ARG A 95 25.73 10.89 -14.71
N THR A 96 26.85 11.25 -14.06
CA THR A 96 28.11 10.51 -14.15
C THR A 96 27.93 9.06 -13.72
N THR A 97 27.24 8.83 -12.60
CA THR A 97 27.02 7.47 -12.08
C THR A 97 26.22 6.61 -13.06
N LEU A 98 25.12 7.16 -13.61
CA LEU A 98 24.29 6.46 -14.60
C LEU A 98 25.04 6.20 -15.91
N GLN A 99 25.79 7.19 -16.41
CA GLN A 99 26.61 7.04 -17.61
C GLN A 99 27.62 5.90 -17.45
N VAL A 100 28.36 5.87 -16.33
CA VAL A 100 29.37 4.84 -16.09
C VAL A 100 28.76 3.44 -16.01
N VAL A 101 27.63 3.26 -15.31
CA VAL A 101 26.92 1.96 -15.29
C VAL A 101 26.42 1.55 -16.67
N LEU A 102 25.96 2.51 -17.47
CA LEU A 102 25.55 2.29 -18.86
C LEU A 102 26.73 2.14 -19.84
N LYS A 103 27.97 2.06 -19.34
CA LYS A 103 29.21 1.97 -20.13
C LYS A 103 29.40 3.15 -21.09
N GLN A 104 28.87 4.31 -20.73
CA GLN A 104 29.05 5.58 -21.44
C GLN A 104 30.16 6.40 -20.77
N PRO A 105 30.99 7.14 -21.54
CA PRO A 105 32.01 7.99 -20.97
C PRO A 105 31.37 9.15 -20.18
N PRO A 106 31.82 9.42 -18.94
CA PRO A 106 31.32 10.54 -18.17
C PRO A 106 31.75 11.88 -18.78
N ALA A 107 30.90 12.90 -18.69
CA ALA A 107 31.24 14.21 -19.21
C ALA A 107 32.34 14.90 -18.38
N THR A 108 33.35 15.45 -19.06
CA THR A 108 34.46 16.16 -18.41
C THR A 108 33.99 17.34 -17.56
N SER A 109 32.93 18.03 -17.99
CA SER A 109 32.29 19.11 -17.22
C SER A 109 31.72 18.64 -15.89
N ASP A 110 31.15 17.44 -15.85
CA ASP A 110 30.53 16.88 -14.67
C ASP A 110 31.62 16.45 -13.68
N LEU A 111 32.67 15.79 -14.16
CA LEU A 111 33.84 15.45 -13.34
C LEU A 111 34.51 16.69 -12.74
N ALA A 112 34.66 17.77 -13.53
CA ALA A 112 35.21 19.04 -13.04
C ALA A 112 34.31 19.71 -11.99
N THR A 113 32.98 19.60 -12.16
CA THR A 113 32.00 20.10 -11.18
C THR A 113 32.08 19.31 -9.88
N LEU A 114 32.13 17.98 -9.97
CA LEU A 114 32.20 17.09 -8.81
C LEU A 114 33.50 17.24 -8.03
N ALA A 115 34.64 17.38 -8.72
CA ALA A 115 35.94 17.61 -8.09
C ALA A 115 35.98 18.88 -7.23
N LYS A 116 35.13 19.87 -7.55
CA LYS A 116 34.98 21.13 -6.79
C LYS A 116 33.82 21.11 -5.79
N SER A 117 33.06 20.02 -5.69
CA SER A 117 31.92 19.93 -4.79
C SER A 117 32.38 19.97 -3.33
N LYS A 118 31.62 20.70 -2.49
CA LYS A 118 31.80 20.68 -1.03
C LYS A 118 31.29 19.38 -0.40
N LYS A 119 30.47 18.61 -1.12
CA LYS A 119 30.02 17.29 -0.68
C LYS A 119 31.16 16.29 -0.90
N LYS A 120 31.84 15.94 0.19
CA LYS A 120 32.92 14.96 0.21
C LYS A 120 32.68 13.69 -0.63
N PRO A 121 31.51 13.01 -0.55
CA PRO A 121 31.31 11.80 -1.36
C PRO A 121 31.38 12.09 -2.87
N TYR A 122 30.99 13.29 -3.33
CA TYR A 122 31.01 13.65 -4.75
C TYR A 122 32.44 13.90 -5.24
N ALA A 123 33.24 14.62 -4.45
CA ALA A 123 34.65 14.84 -4.74
C ALA A 123 35.47 13.53 -4.72
N LEU A 124 35.22 12.66 -3.74
CA LEU A 124 35.83 11.32 -3.67
C LEU A 124 35.47 10.48 -4.90
N PHE A 125 34.19 10.46 -5.28
CA PHE A 125 33.73 9.73 -6.46
C PHE A 125 34.42 10.22 -7.73
N ALA A 126 34.47 11.53 -7.98
CA ALA A 126 35.13 12.08 -9.16
C ALA A 126 36.63 11.73 -9.24
N ARG A 127 37.33 11.78 -8.11
CA ARG A 127 38.74 11.36 -8.01
C ARG A 127 38.91 9.91 -8.43
N MET A 128 38.07 9.02 -7.91
CA MET A 128 38.17 7.57 -8.15
C MET A 128 37.73 7.20 -9.58
N ILE A 129 36.71 7.85 -10.12
CA ILE A 129 36.31 7.69 -11.52
C ILE A 129 37.43 8.13 -12.47
N SER A 130 38.18 9.17 -12.13
CA SER A 130 39.30 9.66 -12.96
C SER A 130 40.61 8.89 -12.74
N ALA A 131 40.72 8.10 -11.66
CA ALA A 131 41.91 7.32 -11.36
C ALA A 131 42.10 6.12 -12.29
N GLN A 132 43.35 5.74 -12.54
CA GLN A 132 43.68 4.51 -13.28
C GLN A 132 43.28 3.25 -12.50
N LYS A 133 43.39 3.28 -11.16
CA LYS A 133 43.04 2.16 -10.28
C LYS A 133 42.28 2.67 -9.07
N VAL A 134 41.26 1.92 -8.63
CA VAL A 134 40.50 2.14 -7.40
C VAL A 134 40.81 0.98 -6.45
N THR A 135 41.07 1.27 -5.18
CA THR A 135 41.38 0.27 -4.15
C THR A 135 40.18 -0.02 -3.25
N GLU A 136 40.25 -1.07 -2.44
CA GLU A 136 39.24 -1.35 -1.42
C GLU A 136 39.14 -0.22 -0.38
N ASP A 137 40.27 0.38 -0.01
CA ASP A 137 40.30 1.50 0.94
C ASP A 137 39.67 2.78 0.37
N ASP A 138 39.77 3.00 -0.94
CA ASP A 138 39.03 4.06 -1.63
C ASP A 138 37.51 3.83 -1.50
N VAL A 139 37.04 2.60 -1.73
CA VAL A 139 35.61 2.27 -1.58
C VAL A 139 35.16 2.44 -0.13
N LYS A 140 35.96 2.02 0.86
CA LYS A 140 35.69 2.25 2.28
C LYS A 140 35.61 3.74 2.63
N ALA A 141 36.48 4.56 2.06
CA ALA A 141 36.45 6.01 2.25
C ALA A 141 35.16 6.62 1.67
N TYR A 142 34.71 6.17 0.50
CA TYR A 142 33.42 6.58 -0.06
C TYR A 142 32.25 6.19 0.85
N ARG A 143 32.19 4.93 1.31
CA ARG A 143 31.13 4.42 2.20
C ARG A 143 30.97 5.21 3.49
N LYS A 144 32.08 5.71 4.04
CA LYS A 144 32.07 6.50 5.29
C LYS A 144 31.39 7.86 5.13
N GLU A 145 31.48 8.45 3.94
CA GLU A 145 30.99 9.81 3.65
C GLU A 145 29.68 9.82 2.85
N ALA A 146 29.34 8.72 2.17
CA ALA A 146 28.15 8.58 1.36
C ALA A 146 26.94 8.10 2.17
N ASP A 147 25.76 8.66 1.89
CA ASP A 147 24.50 8.10 2.37
C ASP A 147 24.11 6.91 1.48
N LEU A 148 24.56 5.70 1.84
CA LEU A 148 24.27 4.48 1.08
C LEU A 148 22.80 4.07 1.09
N LYS A 149 21.93 4.81 1.79
CA LYS A 149 20.49 4.61 1.70
C LYS A 149 19.89 5.38 0.53
N ALA A 150 20.56 6.43 0.04
CA ALA A 150 20.16 7.16 -1.16
C ALA A 150 20.49 6.35 -2.44
N PRO A 151 19.54 6.17 -3.38
CA PRO A 151 19.71 5.30 -4.54
C PRO A 151 20.94 5.60 -5.41
N PHE A 152 21.21 6.89 -5.65
CA PHE A 152 22.36 7.32 -6.45
C PHE A 152 23.70 7.06 -5.76
N HIS A 153 23.78 7.22 -4.44
CA HIS A 153 25.00 6.92 -3.69
C HIS A 153 25.29 5.42 -3.69
N ARG A 154 24.25 4.59 -3.60
CA ARG A 154 24.37 3.14 -3.72
C ARG A 154 24.80 2.70 -5.12
N LEU A 155 24.26 3.33 -6.17
CA LEU A 155 24.73 3.09 -7.54
C LEU A 155 26.20 3.56 -7.71
N GLY A 156 26.58 4.67 -7.07
CA GLY A 156 27.95 5.15 -7.04
C GLY A 156 28.91 4.15 -6.39
N GLU A 157 28.51 3.58 -5.26
CA GLU A 157 29.25 2.50 -4.59
C GLU A 157 29.44 1.29 -5.52
N TYR A 158 28.37 0.86 -6.20
CA TYR A 158 28.43 -0.22 -7.19
C TYR A 158 29.47 0.06 -8.28
N VAL A 159 29.45 1.25 -8.87
CA VAL A 159 30.42 1.68 -9.89
C VAL A 159 31.86 1.58 -9.36
N LEU A 160 32.10 2.06 -8.14
CA LEU A 160 33.44 2.05 -7.55
C LEU A 160 33.91 0.63 -7.23
N ILE A 161 33.03 -0.25 -6.75
CA ILE A 161 33.32 -1.67 -6.49
C ILE A 161 33.71 -2.38 -7.79
N GLN A 162 32.95 -2.17 -8.87
CA GLN A 162 33.25 -2.72 -10.18
C GLN A 162 34.60 -2.22 -10.69
N LYS A 163 34.87 -0.91 -10.57
CA LYS A 163 36.16 -0.31 -10.97
C LYS A 163 37.34 -0.81 -10.13
N ALA A 164 37.10 -1.20 -8.87
CA ALA A 164 38.10 -1.83 -8.01
C ALA A 164 38.33 -3.33 -8.31
N GLY A 165 37.57 -3.92 -9.24
CA GLY A 165 37.62 -5.35 -9.53
C GLY A 165 37.07 -6.22 -8.40
N MET A 166 36.28 -5.64 -7.50
CA MET A 166 35.69 -6.34 -6.37
C MET A 166 34.30 -6.88 -6.73
N LYS A 167 33.90 -7.98 -6.09
CA LYS A 167 32.55 -8.53 -6.24
C LYS A 167 31.55 -7.66 -5.46
N PHE A 168 30.50 -7.19 -6.14
CA PHE A 168 29.39 -6.54 -5.44
C PHE A 168 28.56 -7.59 -4.67
N PRO A 169 28.15 -7.34 -3.42
CA PRO A 169 27.36 -8.29 -2.64
C PRO A 169 26.05 -8.63 -3.37
N SER A 170 25.73 -9.91 -3.54
CA SER A 170 24.51 -10.37 -4.22
C SER A 170 23.26 -10.18 -3.35
N VAL A 171 22.06 -10.42 -3.91
CA VAL A 171 20.81 -10.46 -3.10
C VAL A 171 20.94 -11.47 -1.95
N THR A 172 21.54 -12.64 -2.21
CA THR A 172 21.68 -13.71 -1.19
C THR A 172 22.53 -13.27 -0.01
N ASP A 173 23.54 -12.43 -0.25
CA ASP A 173 24.41 -11.93 0.81
C ASP A 173 23.70 -10.91 1.73
N ARG A 174 22.53 -10.40 1.30
CA ARG A 174 21.75 -9.37 2.01
C ARG A 174 20.42 -9.85 2.56
N LEU A 175 19.97 -11.05 2.18
CA LEU A 175 18.72 -11.62 2.67
C LEU A 175 18.87 -12.02 4.14
N GLN A 176 17.98 -11.52 4.99
CA GLN A 176 17.81 -12.10 6.32
C GLN A 176 17.13 -13.45 6.14
N TRP A 177 17.91 -14.53 6.24
CA TRP A 177 17.45 -15.86 5.87
C TRP A 177 16.30 -16.35 6.75
N GLU A 178 16.22 -15.85 7.98
CA GLU A 178 15.10 -16.06 8.90
C GLU A 178 13.79 -15.52 8.32
N SER A 179 13.82 -14.32 7.74
CA SER A 179 12.66 -13.70 7.07
C SER A 179 12.23 -14.49 5.84
N VAL A 180 13.20 -15.03 5.09
CA VAL A 180 12.92 -15.88 3.91
C VAL A 180 12.23 -17.18 4.34
N VAL A 181 12.81 -17.88 5.31
CA VAL A 181 12.23 -19.13 5.85
C VAL A 181 10.83 -18.87 6.41
N ALA A 182 10.64 -17.76 7.14
CA ALA A 182 9.33 -17.37 7.67
C ALA A 182 8.32 -17.11 6.54
N ALA A 183 8.72 -16.43 5.46
CA ALA A 183 7.87 -16.19 4.30
C ALA A 183 7.47 -17.51 3.61
N PHE A 184 8.40 -18.44 3.40
CA PHE A 184 8.08 -19.75 2.83
C PHE A 184 7.18 -20.58 3.75
N ALA A 185 7.41 -20.57 5.06
CA ALA A 185 6.54 -21.24 6.02
C ALA A 185 5.12 -20.65 5.99
N TYR A 186 5.00 -19.32 5.94
CA TYR A 186 3.73 -18.63 5.81
C TYR A 186 3.02 -18.97 4.50
N LEU A 187 3.71 -18.97 3.36
CA LEU A 187 3.11 -19.39 2.08
C LEU A 187 2.72 -20.88 2.09
N GLY A 188 3.50 -21.74 2.77
CA GLY A 188 3.16 -23.15 2.98
C GLY A 188 1.87 -23.36 3.76
N LEU A 189 1.64 -22.58 4.82
CA LEU A 189 0.34 -22.52 5.51
C LEU A 189 -0.78 -22.07 4.57
N GLY A 190 -0.47 -21.13 3.68
CA GLY A 190 -1.39 -20.67 2.65
C GLY A 190 -1.84 -21.80 1.71
N VAL A 191 -0.89 -22.62 1.24
CA VAL A 191 -1.16 -23.80 0.39
C VAL A 191 -2.04 -24.79 1.13
N PHE A 192 -1.73 -25.08 2.40
CA PHE A 192 -2.58 -25.97 3.21
C PHE A 192 -4.02 -25.46 3.32
N GLY A 193 -4.21 -24.15 3.55
CA GLY A 193 -5.53 -23.55 3.63
C GLY A 193 -6.31 -23.57 2.29
N LEU A 194 -5.64 -23.64 1.13
CA LEU A 194 -6.33 -23.84 -0.17
C LEU A 194 -7.12 -25.16 -0.21
N PHE A 195 -6.72 -26.18 0.54
CA PHE A 195 -7.43 -27.45 0.63
C PHE A 195 -8.43 -27.47 1.79
N ILE A 196 -8.02 -26.96 2.96
CA ILE A 196 -8.84 -27.02 4.18
C ILE A 196 -10.06 -26.09 4.11
N ILE A 197 -9.93 -24.88 3.59
CA ILE A 197 -11.03 -23.92 3.56
C ILE A 197 -12.22 -24.44 2.72
N PRO A 198 -12.02 -24.94 1.47
CA PRO A 198 -13.10 -25.55 0.71
C PRO A 198 -13.70 -26.76 1.41
N VAL A 199 -12.88 -27.65 1.99
CA VAL A 199 -13.37 -28.82 2.75
C VAL A 199 -14.23 -28.38 3.93
N ALA A 200 -13.84 -27.32 4.66
CA ALA A 200 -14.62 -26.79 5.76
C ALA A 200 -15.98 -26.23 5.31
N PHE A 201 -16.08 -25.65 4.11
CA PHE A 201 -17.38 -25.29 3.54
C PHE A 201 -18.20 -26.52 3.12
N LEU A 202 -17.58 -27.49 2.44
CA LEU A 202 -18.25 -28.72 1.96
C LEU A 202 -18.77 -29.59 3.12
N THR A 203 -18.04 -29.63 4.24
CA THR A 203 -18.40 -30.38 5.45
C THR A 203 -19.28 -29.59 6.42
N ASN A 204 -19.76 -28.40 6.02
CA ASN A 204 -20.55 -27.50 6.85
C ASN A 204 -19.86 -26.99 8.14
N GLY A 205 -18.53 -27.15 8.26
CA GLY A 205 -17.72 -26.57 9.33
C GLY A 205 -17.61 -25.05 9.25
N LEU A 206 -17.72 -24.49 8.03
CA LEU A 206 -17.92 -23.06 7.77
C LEU A 206 -19.24 -22.84 7.04
N ARG A 207 -20.06 -21.92 7.54
CA ARG A 207 -21.37 -21.58 6.96
C ARG A 207 -21.49 -20.08 6.75
N ILE A 208 -22.13 -19.71 5.64
CA ILE A 208 -22.51 -18.33 5.39
C ILE A 208 -23.65 -17.96 6.35
N LYS A 209 -23.36 -17.07 7.31
CA LYS A 209 -24.34 -16.55 8.27
C LYS A 209 -25.05 -15.31 7.74
N GLY A 210 -24.53 -14.67 6.70
CA GLY A 210 -25.04 -13.41 6.14
C GLY A 210 -24.34 -12.19 6.73
N HIS A 211 -24.88 -11.00 6.48
CA HIS A 211 -24.28 -9.73 6.91
C HIS A 211 -24.40 -9.51 8.44
N PRO A 212 -23.55 -8.65 9.03
CA PRO A 212 -23.69 -8.23 10.43
C PRO A 212 -25.03 -7.56 10.72
N VAL A 213 -25.50 -6.72 9.80
CA VAL A 213 -26.88 -6.22 9.79
C VAL A 213 -27.75 -7.24 9.06
N ALA A 214 -28.96 -7.52 9.59
CA ALA A 214 -29.97 -8.29 8.86
C ALA A 214 -30.28 -7.65 7.48
N GLN A 215 -31.05 -8.34 6.62
CA GLN A 215 -31.40 -7.84 5.28
C GLN A 215 -31.82 -6.37 5.34
N LEU A 216 -30.99 -5.51 4.75
CA LEU A 216 -31.19 -4.07 4.78
C LEU A 216 -32.42 -3.72 3.93
N THR A 217 -33.24 -2.81 4.44
CA THR A 217 -34.27 -2.15 3.61
C THR A 217 -33.59 -1.26 2.55
N PRO A 218 -34.30 -0.87 1.49
CA PRO A 218 -33.79 0.14 0.56
C PRO A 218 -33.38 1.47 1.21
N ALA A 219 -34.11 1.91 2.24
CA ALA A 219 -33.75 3.12 2.99
C ALA A 219 -32.43 2.95 3.74
N GLN A 220 -32.23 1.80 4.39
CA GLN A 220 -31.00 1.48 5.08
C GLN A 220 -29.81 1.30 4.12
N GLY A 221 -30.05 0.78 2.92
CA GLY A 221 -29.05 0.73 1.84
C GLY A 221 -28.59 2.12 1.39
N GLU A 222 -29.53 3.07 1.24
CA GLU A 222 -29.21 4.48 0.95
C GLU A 222 -28.44 5.15 2.08
N ILE A 223 -28.82 4.89 3.34
CA ILE A 223 -28.06 5.36 4.52
C ILE A 223 -26.63 4.80 4.50
N GLY A 224 -26.45 3.53 4.15
CA GLY A 224 -25.12 2.92 4.01
C GLY A 224 -24.29 3.57 2.89
N ALA A 225 -24.89 3.90 1.76
CA ALA A 225 -24.22 4.64 0.68
C ALA A 225 -23.80 6.05 1.13
N ALA A 226 -24.69 6.79 1.79
CA ALA A 226 -24.39 8.11 2.34
C ALA A 226 -23.25 8.05 3.37
N ARG A 227 -23.28 7.06 4.29
CA ARG A 227 -22.22 6.83 5.26
C ARG A 227 -20.89 6.49 4.62
N SER A 228 -20.89 5.68 3.55
CA SER A 228 -19.67 5.37 2.80
C SER A 228 -19.03 6.62 2.22
N VAL A 229 -19.85 7.54 1.67
CA VAL A 229 -19.37 8.85 1.18
C VAL A 229 -18.83 9.71 2.32
N MET A 230 -19.53 9.81 3.44
CA MET A 230 -19.11 10.62 4.58
C MET A 230 -17.79 10.12 5.18
N ILE A 231 -17.64 8.81 5.36
CA ILE A 231 -16.42 8.18 5.89
C ILE A 231 -15.26 8.38 4.91
N PHE A 232 -15.48 8.19 3.61
CA PHE A 232 -14.44 8.40 2.61
C PHE A 232 -14.05 9.89 2.49
N GLY A 233 -15.02 10.80 2.56
CA GLY A 233 -14.75 12.24 2.65
C GLY A 233 -13.92 12.58 3.88
N TRP A 234 -14.22 11.98 5.03
CA TRP A 234 -13.41 12.14 6.24
C TRP A 234 -11.98 11.64 6.07
N PHE A 235 -11.78 10.48 5.43
CA PHE A 235 -10.43 9.98 5.10
C PHE A 235 -9.62 11.01 4.30
N ILE A 236 -10.24 11.57 3.24
CA ILE A 236 -9.60 12.60 2.42
C ILE A 236 -9.31 13.85 3.25
N CYS A 237 -10.27 14.32 4.06
CA CYS A 237 -10.09 15.48 4.93
C CYS A 237 -8.93 15.29 5.91
N VAL A 238 -8.84 14.12 6.57
CA VAL A 238 -7.72 13.81 7.48
C VAL A 238 -6.38 13.82 6.74
N GLY A 239 -6.33 13.26 5.53
CA GLY A 239 -5.14 13.30 4.68
C GLY A 239 -4.70 14.73 4.33
N VAL A 240 -5.66 15.60 3.93
CA VAL A 240 -5.39 17.02 3.64
C VAL A 240 -4.95 17.76 4.89
N LEU A 241 -5.64 17.59 6.01
CA LEU A 241 -5.28 18.22 7.28
C LEU A 241 -3.87 17.82 7.73
N LEU A 242 -3.51 16.54 7.57
CA LEU A 242 -2.17 16.06 7.86
C LEU A 242 -1.10 16.71 6.98
N ALA A 243 -1.39 16.92 5.69
CA ALA A 243 -0.48 17.61 4.78
C ALA A 243 -0.23 19.08 5.18
N LEU A 244 -1.16 19.68 5.92
CA LEU A 244 -1.02 21.03 6.49
C LEU A 244 -0.25 21.03 7.82
N VAL A 245 -0.03 19.88 8.46
CA VAL A 245 0.72 19.81 9.73
C VAL A 245 2.21 20.06 9.47
N PRO A 246 2.84 21.06 10.13
CA PRO A 246 4.24 21.38 9.93
C PRO A 246 5.17 20.17 10.10
N SER A 247 6.17 20.06 9.23
CA SER A 247 7.15 18.97 9.29
C SER A 247 8.01 18.97 10.56
N SER A 248 8.07 20.11 11.27
CA SER A 248 8.76 20.27 12.56
C SER A 248 8.15 19.45 13.70
N LEU A 249 6.88 19.05 13.63
CA LEU A 249 6.21 18.24 14.66
C LEU A 249 6.73 16.78 14.72
N GLY A 250 7.65 16.39 13.84
CA GLY A 250 8.18 15.03 13.78
C GLY A 250 7.19 14.04 13.16
N ILE A 251 7.70 12.95 12.60
CA ILE A 251 6.85 11.99 11.87
C ILE A 251 5.94 11.18 12.78
N ILE A 252 6.43 10.76 13.96
CA ILE A 252 5.65 9.93 14.89
C ILE A 252 4.41 10.67 15.38
N LEU A 253 4.57 11.91 15.85
CA LEU A 253 3.46 12.69 16.37
C LEU A 253 2.42 12.95 15.28
N ARG A 254 2.85 13.27 14.06
CA ARG A 254 1.97 13.41 12.90
C ARG A 254 1.20 12.12 12.60
N THR A 255 1.86 10.97 12.61
CA THR A 255 1.21 9.67 12.46
C THR A 255 0.21 9.42 13.59
N LEU A 256 0.57 9.64 14.85
CA LEU A 256 -0.34 9.44 15.98
C LEU A 256 -1.57 10.34 15.91
N LEU A 257 -1.40 11.62 15.55
CA LEU A 257 -2.50 12.54 15.34
C LEU A 257 -3.44 12.05 14.24
N MET A 258 -2.89 11.59 13.11
CA MET A 258 -3.68 11.01 12.02
C MET A 258 -4.50 9.80 12.51
N ILE A 259 -3.87 8.87 13.25
CA ILE A 259 -4.55 7.68 13.77
C ILE A 259 -5.67 8.08 14.73
N VAL A 260 -5.40 8.95 15.71
CA VAL A 260 -6.38 9.36 16.72
C VAL A 260 -7.55 10.09 16.07
N ILE A 261 -7.28 11.11 15.25
CA ILE A 261 -8.31 11.91 14.60
C ILE A 261 -9.10 11.05 13.61
N GLY A 262 -8.41 10.27 12.77
CA GLY A 262 -9.01 9.37 11.81
C GLY A 262 -9.95 8.35 12.45
N LEU A 263 -9.50 7.66 13.50
CA LEU A 263 -10.30 6.66 14.23
C LEU A 263 -11.46 7.31 14.99
N ALA A 264 -11.24 8.43 15.66
CA ALA A 264 -12.31 9.15 16.36
C ALA A 264 -13.42 9.56 15.38
N GLY A 265 -13.05 10.10 14.22
CA GLY A 265 -14.01 10.53 13.22
C GLY A 265 -14.78 9.38 12.58
N ILE A 266 -14.14 8.26 12.23
CA ILE A 266 -14.88 7.11 11.67
C ILE A 266 -15.84 6.50 12.72
N PHE A 267 -15.42 6.35 13.98
CA PHE A 267 -16.31 5.85 15.02
C PHE A 267 -17.49 6.79 15.26
N TRP A 268 -17.24 8.10 15.23
CA TRP A 268 -18.31 9.08 15.31
C TRP A 268 -19.24 8.99 14.10
N LEU A 269 -18.75 9.01 12.86
CA LEU A 269 -19.57 8.95 11.64
C LEU A 269 -20.42 7.67 11.56
N VAL A 270 -19.87 6.55 12.01
CA VAL A 270 -20.55 5.25 12.03
C VAL A 270 -21.59 5.16 13.16
N THR A 271 -21.49 5.95 14.22
CA THR A 271 -22.46 5.89 15.35
C THR A 271 -23.40 7.10 15.41
N ALA A 272 -23.04 8.18 14.73
CA ALA A 272 -23.81 9.41 14.66
C ALA A 272 -25.20 9.13 14.10
N PRO A 273 -26.24 9.79 14.64
CA PRO A 273 -27.59 9.63 14.14
C PRO A 273 -27.66 10.18 12.71
N LEU A 274 -28.19 9.37 11.79
CA LEU A 274 -28.55 9.82 10.46
C LEU A 274 -30.03 9.51 10.27
N LYS A 275 -30.82 10.54 9.95
CA LYS A 275 -32.27 10.39 9.73
C LYS A 275 -33.00 9.74 10.92
N GLY A 276 -32.66 10.20 12.13
CA GLY A 276 -33.33 9.80 13.38
C GLY A 276 -32.90 8.46 13.98
N ARG A 277 -32.08 7.66 13.27
CA ARG A 277 -31.60 6.37 13.79
C ARG A 277 -30.16 6.47 14.29
N ARG A 278 -29.94 6.14 15.57
CA ARG A 278 -28.62 5.95 16.13
C ARG A 278 -28.15 4.52 15.85
N HIS A 279 -26.87 4.38 15.52
CA HIS A 279 -26.27 3.08 15.22
C HIS A 279 -25.17 2.77 16.24
N ARG A 280 -24.92 1.48 16.45
CA ARG A 280 -23.82 0.97 17.27
C ARG A 280 -22.77 0.34 16.37
N LEU A 281 -21.54 0.29 16.84
CA LEU A 281 -20.44 -0.41 16.16
C LEU A 281 -20.76 -1.89 15.90
N ALA A 282 -21.47 -2.52 16.85
CA ALA A 282 -21.91 -3.90 16.72
C ALA A 282 -22.87 -4.12 15.53
N ASP A 283 -23.66 -3.10 15.15
CA ASP A 283 -24.55 -3.20 13.99
C ASP A 283 -23.72 -3.35 12.70
N TYR A 284 -22.50 -2.82 12.67
CA TYR A 284 -21.55 -2.95 11.57
C TYR A 284 -20.58 -4.13 11.72
N GLY A 285 -20.84 -5.05 12.65
CA GLY A 285 -20.03 -6.24 12.87
C GLY A 285 -18.77 -6.02 13.71
N PHE A 286 -18.58 -4.83 14.29
CA PHE A 286 -17.49 -4.56 15.21
C PHE A 286 -17.95 -4.89 16.64
N THR A 287 -17.68 -6.13 17.06
CA THR A 287 -18.18 -6.74 18.30
C THR A 287 -17.11 -7.60 18.95
N SER A 288 -17.06 -7.59 20.29
CA SER A 288 -16.16 -8.38 21.13
C SER A 288 -16.65 -9.82 21.39
N GLU A 289 -17.85 -10.18 20.93
CA GLU A 289 -18.40 -11.52 21.13
C GLU A 289 -17.54 -12.57 20.41
N GLY A 290 -17.09 -13.62 21.11
CA GLY A 290 -16.23 -14.65 20.51
C GLY A 290 -14.92 -14.10 19.92
N LEU A 291 -14.41 -12.98 20.48
CA LEU A 291 -13.24 -12.24 19.97
C LEU A 291 -12.04 -13.14 19.69
N LEU A 292 -11.64 -14.01 20.61
CA LEU A 292 -10.48 -14.89 20.43
C LEU A 292 -10.64 -15.83 19.24
N GLY A 293 -11.83 -16.42 19.06
CA GLY A 293 -12.12 -17.28 17.90
C GLY A 293 -12.12 -16.50 16.58
N ARG A 294 -12.60 -15.25 16.59
CA ARG A 294 -12.58 -14.35 15.42
C ARG A 294 -11.16 -13.92 15.06
N ILE A 295 -10.32 -13.62 16.05
CA ILE A 295 -8.89 -13.33 15.87
C ILE A 295 -8.18 -14.57 15.29
N GLY A 296 -8.40 -15.74 15.89
CA GLY A 296 -7.84 -17.00 15.40
C GLY A 296 -8.23 -17.31 13.96
N MET A 297 -9.49 -17.03 13.58
CA MET A 297 -9.97 -17.18 12.21
C MET A 297 -9.27 -16.21 11.24
N GLY A 298 -9.09 -14.94 11.64
CA GLY A 298 -8.36 -13.97 10.83
C GLY A 298 -6.91 -14.41 10.55
N PHE A 299 -6.18 -14.82 11.59
CA PHE A 299 -4.83 -15.37 11.43
C PHE A 299 -4.81 -16.66 10.60
N GLY A 300 -5.78 -17.56 10.79
CA GLY A 300 -5.84 -18.82 10.05
C GLY A 300 -6.08 -18.64 8.55
N PHE A 301 -6.84 -17.61 8.14
CA PHE A 301 -7.12 -17.32 6.74
C PHE A 301 -6.07 -16.43 6.07
N ALA A 302 -5.30 -15.64 6.84
CA ALA A 302 -4.34 -14.69 6.31
C ALA A 302 -3.29 -15.31 5.37
N PRO A 303 -2.68 -16.47 5.68
CA PRO A 303 -1.75 -17.14 4.78
C PRO A 303 -2.34 -17.43 3.40
N THR A 304 -3.53 -18.01 3.35
CA THR A 304 -4.18 -18.39 2.09
C THR A 304 -4.60 -17.17 1.29
N ALA A 305 -5.16 -16.16 1.95
CA ALA A 305 -5.53 -14.91 1.30
C ALA A 305 -4.29 -14.19 0.73
N SER A 306 -3.18 -14.18 1.46
CA SER A 306 -1.92 -13.58 1.00
C SER A 306 -1.30 -14.34 -0.16
N LEU A 307 -1.34 -15.68 -0.13
CA LEU A 307 -0.87 -16.52 -1.24
C LEU A 307 -1.68 -16.26 -2.52
N ILE A 308 -3.00 -16.20 -2.42
CA ILE A 308 -3.88 -15.90 -3.56
C ILE A 308 -3.64 -14.47 -4.05
N ALA A 309 -3.53 -13.49 -3.15
CA ALA A 309 -3.24 -12.12 -3.50
C ALA A 309 -1.89 -12.00 -4.24
N PHE A 310 -0.86 -12.69 -3.77
CA PHE A 310 0.44 -12.75 -4.42
C PHE A 310 0.35 -13.36 -5.83
N GLY A 311 -0.29 -14.52 -5.98
CA GLY A 311 -0.48 -15.15 -7.28
C GLY A 311 -1.27 -14.26 -8.26
N LEU A 312 -2.34 -13.62 -7.78
CA LEU A 312 -3.13 -12.69 -8.60
C LEU A 312 -2.39 -11.39 -8.91
N GLY A 313 -1.46 -10.95 -8.05
CA GLY A 313 -0.55 -9.84 -8.35
C GLY A 313 0.41 -10.17 -9.49
N ILE A 314 0.93 -11.42 -9.55
CA ILE A 314 1.74 -11.90 -10.67
C ILE A 314 0.92 -11.91 -11.96
N VAL A 315 -0.31 -12.44 -11.91
CA VAL A 315 -1.24 -12.43 -13.05
C VAL A 315 -1.51 -10.99 -13.51
N GLY A 316 -1.81 -10.07 -12.60
CA GLY A 316 -2.02 -8.66 -12.91
C GLY A 316 -0.79 -8.04 -13.58
N THR A 317 0.40 -8.30 -13.05
CA THR A 317 1.67 -7.84 -13.64
C THR A 317 1.88 -8.38 -15.05
N PHE A 318 1.59 -9.66 -15.27
CA PHE A 318 1.71 -10.28 -16.58
C PHE A 318 0.71 -9.70 -17.59
N LEU A 319 -0.58 -9.60 -17.22
CA LEU A 319 -1.65 -9.10 -18.09
C LEU A 319 -1.45 -7.62 -18.46
N PHE A 320 -0.95 -6.82 -17.53
CA PHE A 320 -0.77 -5.37 -17.68
C PHE A 320 0.71 -4.96 -17.81
N ARG A 321 1.58 -5.85 -18.30
CA ARG A 321 3.02 -5.60 -18.47
C ARG A 321 3.38 -4.39 -19.35
N ASN A 322 2.44 -3.96 -20.19
CA ASN A 322 2.60 -2.79 -21.07
C ASN A 322 2.16 -1.47 -20.41
N LEU A 323 1.59 -1.53 -19.21
CA LEU A 323 1.23 -0.36 -18.40
C LEU A 323 2.38 -0.03 -17.43
N PRO A 324 2.37 1.17 -16.82
CA PRO A 324 3.31 1.48 -15.76
C PRO A 324 3.29 0.42 -14.64
N SER A 325 4.44 0.03 -14.08
CA SER A 325 4.50 -1.03 -13.06
C SER A 325 3.75 -0.65 -11.77
N ALA A 326 3.24 -1.65 -11.04
CA ALA A 326 2.70 -1.39 -9.70
C ALA A 326 3.78 -0.80 -8.78
N GLU A 327 3.42 0.19 -7.98
CA GLU A 327 4.29 0.83 -7.00
C GLU A 327 3.48 1.18 -5.75
N HIS A 328 3.98 0.82 -4.57
CA HIS A 328 3.27 1.10 -3.32
C HIS A 328 3.84 2.35 -2.65
N PRO A 329 3.03 3.33 -2.19
CA PRO A 329 3.53 4.54 -1.53
C PRO A 329 4.43 4.28 -0.32
N VAL A 330 4.18 3.17 0.39
CA VAL A 330 5.01 2.72 1.52
C VAL A 330 6.42 2.37 1.06
N SER A 331 6.59 1.68 -0.08
CA SER A 331 7.91 1.39 -0.64
C SER A 331 8.65 2.68 -0.98
N VAL A 332 7.97 3.61 -1.66
CA VAL A 332 8.53 4.94 -1.99
C VAL A 332 8.95 5.70 -0.73
N THR A 333 8.16 5.64 0.35
CA THR A 333 8.47 6.33 1.63
C THR A 333 9.64 5.67 2.36
N LEU A 334 9.69 4.34 2.40
CA LEU A 334 10.83 3.60 2.96
C LEU A 334 12.12 3.89 2.19
N GLU A 335 12.01 4.06 0.87
CA GLU A 335 13.11 4.43 -0.02
C GLU A 335 13.58 5.87 0.20
N SER A 336 12.67 6.83 0.35
CA SER A 336 13.01 8.26 0.45
C SER A 336 13.36 8.74 1.85
N SER A 337 12.89 8.07 2.91
CA SER A 337 13.10 8.47 4.31
C SER A 337 13.39 7.27 5.23
N PRO A 338 14.54 6.61 5.05
CA PRO A 338 14.88 5.37 5.75
C PRO A 338 15.28 5.63 7.22
N SER A 339 14.30 5.64 8.12
CA SER A 339 14.48 5.70 9.58
C SER A 339 13.59 4.71 10.34
N ILE A 340 14.07 4.23 11.49
CA ILE A 340 13.28 3.32 12.34
C ILE A 340 11.96 3.97 12.79
N LEU A 341 11.95 5.29 12.99
CA LEU A 341 10.74 6.03 13.37
C LEU A 341 9.71 6.07 12.22
N VAL A 342 10.18 6.18 10.98
CA VAL A 342 9.35 6.05 9.78
C VAL A 342 8.79 4.64 9.68
N VAL A 343 9.61 3.60 9.88
CA VAL A 343 9.18 2.20 9.87
C VAL A 343 8.09 1.95 10.92
N ILE A 344 8.29 2.41 12.16
CA ILE A 344 7.28 2.29 13.23
C ILE A 344 5.99 3.01 12.85
N GLY A 345 6.09 4.24 12.31
CA GLY A 345 4.93 5.00 11.85
C GLY A 345 4.15 4.26 10.75
N LEU A 346 4.85 3.71 9.77
CA LEU A 346 4.27 2.92 8.67
C LEU A 346 3.63 1.62 9.19
N MET A 347 4.25 0.94 10.16
CA MET A 347 3.69 -0.26 10.79
C MET A 347 2.38 0.07 11.52
N LEU A 348 2.33 1.14 12.31
CA LEU A 348 1.11 1.56 12.99
C LEU A 348 0.01 1.94 12.00
N GLN A 349 0.37 2.65 10.93
CA GLN A 349 -0.59 3.04 9.90
C GLN A 349 -1.14 1.82 9.14
N ALA A 350 -0.26 0.93 8.66
CA ALA A 350 -0.63 -0.19 7.80
C ALA A 350 -1.24 -1.38 8.57
N CYS A 351 -0.83 -1.61 9.82
CA CYS A 351 -1.24 -2.80 10.58
C CYS A 351 -2.32 -2.50 11.64
N VAL A 352 -2.56 -1.24 11.99
CA VAL A 352 -3.57 -0.87 13.00
C VAL A 352 -4.61 0.07 12.40
N PHE A 353 -4.20 1.24 11.92
CA PHE A 353 -5.14 2.26 11.45
C PHE A 353 -5.90 1.82 10.20
N ALA A 354 -5.19 1.43 9.14
CA ALA A 354 -5.80 1.04 7.88
C ALA A 354 -6.76 -0.16 8.05
N PRO A 355 -6.40 -1.27 8.73
CA PRO A 355 -7.33 -2.38 8.94
C PRO A 355 -8.57 -1.97 9.73
N VAL A 356 -8.45 -1.15 10.77
CA VAL A 356 -9.64 -0.72 11.53
C VAL A 356 -10.53 0.20 10.70
N PHE A 357 -9.93 1.18 10.02
CA PHE A 357 -10.66 2.16 9.22
C PHE A 357 -11.32 1.51 8.01
N GLU A 358 -10.53 0.79 7.20
CA GLU A 358 -10.95 0.24 5.92
C GLU A 358 -11.92 -0.92 6.11
N GLU A 359 -11.74 -1.81 7.08
CA GLU A 359 -12.71 -2.89 7.28
C GLU A 359 -14.06 -2.36 7.82
N LEU A 360 -14.05 -1.32 8.66
CA LEU A 360 -15.30 -0.71 9.11
C LEU A 360 -16.03 -0.02 7.95
N MET A 361 -15.30 0.73 7.11
CA MET A 361 -15.85 1.37 5.92
C MET A 361 -16.34 0.36 4.88
N PHE A 362 -15.48 -0.56 4.45
CA PHE A 362 -15.75 -1.46 3.33
C PHE A 362 -16.63 -2.63 3.75
N ARG A 363 -16.28 -3.35 4.82
CA ARG A 363 -16.98 -4.61 5.19
C ARG A 363 -18.16 -4.35 6.11
N GLY A 364 -18.04 -3.36 6.99
CA GLY A 364 -19.12 -2.93 7.86
C GLY A 364 -20.22 -2.18 7.10
N VAL A 365 -19.85 -1.12 6.36
CA VAL A 365 -20.83 -0.17 5.79
C VAL A 365 -21.11 -0.42 4.30
N MET A 366 -20.08 -0.35 3.45
CA MET A 366 -20.24 -0.32 1.99
C MET A 366 -20.74 -1.66 1.43
N PHE A 367 -20.14 -2.76 1.87
CA PHE A 367 -20.47 -4.10 1.37
C PHE A 367 -21.95 -4.45 1.60
N PRO A 368 -22.52 -4.38 2.82
CA PRO A 368 -23.95 -4.62 3.02
C PRO A 368 -24.85 -3.70 2.20
N ALA A 369 -24.49 -2.41 2.07
CA ALA A 369 -25.25 -1.45 1.28
C ALA A 369 -25.27 -1.79 -0.21
N LEU A 370 -24.12 -2.17 -0.79
CA LEU A 370 -24.03 -2.63 -2.17
C LEU A 370 -24.76 -3.95 -2.39
N SER A 371 -24.67 -4.90 -1.44
CA SER A 371 -25.42 -6.15 -1.51
C SER A 371 -26.93 -5.91 -1.52
N GLN A 372 -27.40 -4.95 -0.73
CA GLN A 372 -28.80 -4.51 -0.74
C GLN A 372 -29.18 -3.89 -2.10
N LYS A 373 -28.38 -2.94 -2.59
CA LYS A 373 -28.65 -2.21 -3.84
C LYS A 373 -28.67 -3.11 -5.06
N LEU A 374 -27.72 -4.05 -5.12
CA LEU A 374 -27.54 -5.01 -6.20
C LEU A 374 -28.38 -6.28 -6.00
N LYS A 375 -29.10 -6.39 -4.88
CA LYS A 375 -29.91 -7.55 -4.49
C LYS A 375 -29.13 -8.88 -4.53
N SER A 376 -27.82 -8.82 -4.29
CA SER A 376 -26.93 -9.97 -4.37
C SER A 376 -25.72 -9.76 -3.45
N PRO A 377 -25.52 -10.63 -2.43
CA PRO A 377 -24.32 -10.60 -1.61
C PRO A 377 -23.04 -10.75 -2.45
N PHE A 378 -23.05 -11.63 -3.45
CA PHE A 378 -21.91 -11.84 -4.34
C PHE A 378 -21.55 -10.58 -5.13
N LEU A 379 -22.53 -9.94 -5.79
CA LEU A 379 -22.26 -8.71 -6.54
C LEU A 379 -21.84 -7.56 -5.62
N GLY A 380 -22.42 -7.47 -4.42
CA GLY A 380 -21.99 -6.49 -3.42
C GLY A 380 -20.53 -6.69 -2.99
N ALA A 381 -20.11 -7.95 -2.76
CA ALA A 381 -18.74 -8.28 -2.40
C ALA A 381 -17.78 -7.97 -3.54
N LEU A 382 -18.15 -8.34 -4.78
CA LEU A 382 -17.36 -8.07 -5.97
C LEU A 382 -17.15 -6.56 -6.18
N VAL A 383 -18.24 -5.79 -6.21
CA VAL A 383 -18.16 -4.34 -6.46
C VAL A 383 -17.43 -3.63 -5.32
N SER A 384 -17.70 -3.98 -4.06
CA SER A 384 -16.98 -3.38 -2.92
C SER A 384 -15.48 -3.66 -2.97
N SER A 385 -15.09 -4.89 -3.35
CA SER A 385 -13.69 -5.30 -3.45
C SER A 385 -12.95 -4.65 -4.63
N LEU A 386 -13.66 -4.43 -5.75
CA LEU A 386 -13.12 -3.70 -6.89
C LEU A 386 -12.93 -2.21 -6.57
N ILE A 387 -13.88 -1.58 -5.86
CA ILE A 387 -13.72 -0.20 -5.39
C ILE A 387 -12.55 -0.13 -4.40
N PHE A 388 -12.47 -1.05 -3.44
CA PHE A 388 -11.34 -1.17 -2.52
C PHE A 388 -10.01 -1.18 -3.27
N ALA A 389 -9.85 -2.06 -4.27
CA ALA A 389 -8.64 -2.11 -5.07
C ALA A 389 -8.37 -0.82 -5.87
N ALA A 390 -9.40 -0.28 -6.52
CA ALA A 390 -9.25 0.84 -7.45
C ALA A 390 -8.95 2.18 -6.77
N ILE A 391 -9.33 2.35 -5.50
CA ILE A 391 -8.95 3.56 -4.73
C ILE A 391 -7.50 3.53 -4.24
N HIS A 392 -6.82 2.38 -4.28
CA HIS A 392 -5.42 2.32 -3.88
C HIS A 392 -4.53 2.89 -4.99
N PRO A 393 -3.61 3.83 -4.67
CA PRO A 393 -2.71 4.44 -5.64
C PRO A 393 -1.51 3.53 -5.96
N THR A 394 -1.77 2.24 -6.14
CA THR A 394 -0.75 1.21 -6.39
C THR A 394 -0.59 0.85 -7.86
N GLY A 395 -1.56 1.25 -8.69
CA GLY A 395 -1.60 0.98 -10.13
C GLY A 395 -2.40 -0.27 -10.49
N ILE A 396 -2.87 -0.29 -11.74
CA ILE A 396 -3.75 -1.35 -12.29
C ILE A 396 -3.19 -2.77 -12.09
N PRO A 397 -1.88 -3.05 -12.24
CA PRO A 397 -1.35 -4.40 -12.05
C PRO A 397 -1.58 -4.97 -10.64
N ALA A 398 -1.68 -4.12 -9.61
CA ALA A 398 -1.90 -4.54 -8.22
C ALA A 398 -3.39 -4.75 -7.88
N TRP A 399 -4.32 -4.31 -8.71
CA TRP A 399 -5.75 -4.33 -8.39
C TRP A 399 -6.30 -5.75 -8.17
N PHE A 400 -5.77 -6.75 -8.88
CA PHE A 400 -6.20 -8.15 -8.74
C PHE A 400 -5.84 -8.70 -7.35
N ALA A 401 -4.63 -8.39 -6.87
CA ALA A 401 -4.19 -8.76 -5.52
C ALA A 401 -5.08 -8.09 -4.46
N LEU A 402 -5.29 -6.78 -4.56
CA LEU A 402 -6.07 -6.01 -3.60
C LEU A 402 -7.56 -6.41 -3.59
N ALA A 403 -8.16 -6.62 -4.77
CA ALA A 403 -9.55 -7.05 -4.87
C ALA A 403 -9.75 -8.45 -4.27
N SER A 404 -8.75 -9.33 -4.36
CA SER A 404 -8.83 -10.65 -3.73
C SER A 404 -8.86 -10.56 -2.20
N LEU A 405 -8.07 -9.68 -1.59
CA LEU A 405 -8.13 -9.40 -0.14
C LEU A 405 -9.47 -8.77 0.25
N GLY A 406 -9.98 -7.87 -0.58
CA GLY A 406 -11.35 -7.35 -0.53
C GLY A 406 -12.37 -8.48 -0.35
N MET A 407 -12.30 -9.46 -1.25
CA MET A 407 -13.22 -10.60 -1.32
C MET A 407 -13.10 -11.52 -0.11
N PHE A 408 -11.86 -11.81 0.35
CA PHE A 408 -11.64 -12.58 1.58
C PHE A 408 -12.22 -11.87 2.81
N GLY A 409 -12.07 -10.55 2.90
CA GLY A 409 -12.70 -9.77 3.98
C GLY A 409 -14.22 -9.87 3.95
N CYS A 410 -14.84 -9.81 2.76
CA CYS A 410 -16.29 -10.02 2.60
C CYS A 410 -16.71 -11.44 3.02
N LEU A 411 -15.98 -12.46 2.59
CA LEU A 411 -16.24 -13.86 2.94
C LEU A 411 -16.19 -14.10 4.46
N LEU A 412 -15.14 -13.61 5.12
CA LEU A 412 -15.00 -13.70 6.58
C LEU A 412 -16.11 -12.95 7.31
N THR A 413 -16.49 -11.77 6.79
CA THR A 413 -17.60 -11.00 7.36
C THR A 413 -18.93 -11.76 7.23
N MET A 414 -19.18 -12.39 6.08
CA MET A 414 -20.40 -13.16 5.84
C MET A 414 -20.48 -14.47 6.64
N THR A 415 -19.33 -15.09 6.95
CA THR A 415 -19.27 -16.35 7.73
C THR A 415 -19.35 -16.10 9.23
N THR A 416 -18.95 -14.92 9.70
CA THR A 416 -18.87 -14.61 11.13
C THR A 416 -19.86 -13.56 11.63
N ARG A 417 -20.50 -12.80 10.72
CA ARG A 417 -21.25 -11.56 11.04
C ARG A 417 -20.40 -10.53 11.79
N SER A 418 -19.08 -10.59 11.62
CA SER A 418 -18.14 -9.68 12.26
C SER A 418 -17.04 -9.28 11.30
N ILE A 419 -16.59 -8.03 11.41
CA ILE A 419 -15.46 -7.52 10.62
C ILE A 419 -14.11 -7.81 11.29
N VAL A 420 -14.10 -8.28 12.55
CA VAL A 420 -12.85 -8.55 13.29
C VAL A 420 -11.93 -9.57 12.59
N PRO A 421 -12.42 -10.71 12.06
CA PRO A 421 -11.55 -11.63 11.33
C PRO A 421 -10.95 -10.99 10.08
N ALA A 422 -11.72 -10.15 9.38
CA ALA A 422 -11.23 -9.40 8.21
C ALA A 422 -10.17 -8.36 8.61
N MET A 423 -10.35 -7.66 9.73
CA MET A 423 -9.35 -6.73 10.30
C MET A 423 -8.04 -7.43 10.61
N VAL A 424 -8.09 -8.60 11.26
CA VAL A 424 -6.89 -9.37 11.60
C VAL A 424 -6.22 -9.92 10.35
N LEU A 425 -6.99 -10.45 9.40
CA LEU A 425 -6.46 -10.91 8.11
C LEU A 425 -5.72 -9.78 7.38
N HIS A 426 -6.36 -8.61 7.29
CA HIS A 426 -5.80 -7.45 6.61
C HIS A 426 -4.54 -6.93 7.32
N ALA A 427 -4.58 -6.78 8.66
CA ALA A 427 -3.41 -6.40 9.45
C ALA A 427 -2.24 -7.38 9.26
N THR A 428 -2.52 -8.68 9.26
CA THR A 428 -1.51 -9.73 9.05
C THR A 428 -0.92 -9.66 7.64
N HIS A 429 -1.77 -9.49 6.62
CA HIS A 429 -1.30 -9.31 5.24
C HIS A 429 -0.39 -8.10 5.11
N ASN A 430 -0.80 -6.94 5.66
CA ASN A 430 -0.01 -5.72 5.59
C ASN A 430 1.33 -5.86 6.34
N PHE A 431 1.33 -6.51 7.51
CA PHE A 431 2.54 -6.80 8.26
C PHE A 431 3.53 -7.65 7.45
N VAL A 432 3.07 -8.75 6.87
CA VAL A 432 3.92 -9.64 6.06
C VAL A 432 4.45 -8.92 4.82
N THR A 433 3.60 -8.18 4.11
CA THR A 433 4.00 -7.39 2.93
C THR A 433 5.04 -6.32 3.29
N LEU A 434 4.86 -5.63 4.42
CA LEU A 434 5.81 -4.61 4.87
C LEU A 434 7.13 -5.21 5.36
N LEU A 435 7.09 -6.34 6.06
CA LEU A 435 8.29 -7.08 6.46
C LEU A 435 9.07 -7.56 5.23
N ALA A 436 8.39 -8.06 4.21
CA ALA A 436 9.02 -8.41 2.94
C ALA A 436 9.68 -7.18 2.28
N ALA A 437 8.98 -6.03 2.24
CA ALA A 437 9.53 -4.79 1.70
C ALA A 437 10.81 -4.34 2.43
N LEU A 438 10.83 -4.40 3.77
CA LEU A 438 12.00 -4.02 4.57
C LEU A 438 13.24 -4.87 4.25
N ASN A 439 13.06 -6.18 4.06
CA ASN A 439 14.15 -7.08 3.67
C ASN A 439 14.76 -6.71 2.31
N PHE A 440 13.93 -6.31 1.33
CA PHE A 440 14.43 -5.88 0.02
C PHE A 440 15.03 -4.47 0.02
N SER A 441 14.64 -3.63 0.98
CA SER A 441 15.21 -2.28 1.16
C SER A 441 16.56 -2.30 1.91
N GLY A 442 16.96 -3.43 2.47
CA GLY A 442 18.21 -3.58 3.23
C GLY A 442 18.14 -2.95 4.62
N PHE A 443 16.96 -3.04 5.27
CA PHE A 443 16.71 -2.62 6.64
C PHE A 443 16.85 -3.77 7.66
#